data_AF-A0A432M6W3-F1
#
_entry.id   AF-A0A432M6W3-F1
#
_cell.length_a   1.000
_cell.length_b   1.000
_cell.length_c   1.000
_cell.angle_alpha   90.00
_cell.angle_beta   90.00
_cell.angle_gamma   90.00
#
_symmetry.space_group_name_H-M   'P 1'
#
loop_
_entity.id
_entity.type
_entity.pdbx_description
1 polymer ?
#
loop_
_entity_poly.entity_id
_entity_poly.type
_entity_poly.pdbx_seq_one_letter_code
_entity_poly.pdbx_strand_id
1 'polypeptide(L)'
;MSYPVDSIAPRYEVSATDNQVDQTKVDTALRMIRPDMPINQSQLANFMRNPNLNQAERDQIIQTLARENGQQVRFFANDAVRSAAGDQASLETDQQTIADAVQQAYSDGAIDKDDLLHIADANGAGNGGQRFMAILQWGTSTREPNGVCEVLADELWARNGNSGMDRASAAMFFTSDPSMMSRNLATPDARAQAFEALVSLSDKNPYSKLPDTPTATAWRDQALVAEGRLFTGYGQELVDRYTGVGADGTPMHTDVLAKFMSQTVLNPDAKGLWLDRSRDLVPAIRTTMNRAEQTFTDRAQQPGVSTQDQERAMQQLGRFTSAVSGATAMALTQYDAEINASQASKKDFTDMVSKIVGITPLGPIVGKIPLGEGDQLVQNLAGALYDALTQNPDRPSIAMARTLYDYGAAQAESLSNQVHSEDPRMAFDSAYSAELLNLQQSLNVNLGGHAS
;
A
#
# COMPACT_ATOMS: atom_id res chain seq x y z
N MET A 1 0.50 53.63 59.09
CA MET A 1 -0.29 52.38 59.05
C MET A 1 0.33 51.52 57.96
N SER A 2 1.33 50.69 58.26
CA SER A 2 1.30 49.37 58.93
C SER A 2 0.58 48.26 58.14
N TYR A 3 1.42 47.54 57.39
CA TYR A 3 1.54 46.08 57.25
C TYR A 3 0.48 45.24 56.47
N PRO A 4 0.93 44.08 55.93
CA PRO A 4 0.53 43.49 54.66
C PRO A 4 -0.35 42.25 54.88
N VAL A 5 -0.76 41.59 53.80
CA VAL A 5 -1.27 40.22 53.86
C VAL A 5 -0.50 39.36 52.87
N ASP A 6 0.41 38.56 53.42
CA ASP A 6 0.96 37.37 52.81
C ASP A 6 -0.17 36.38 52.48
N SER A 7 -0.24 35.95 51.23
CA SER A 7 -0.93 34.73 50.83
C SER A 7 0.11 33.83 50.19
N ILE A 8 0.78 33.05 51.04
CA ILE A 8 1.63 31.94 50.63
C ILE A 8 0.68 30.86 50.09
N ALA A 9 0.53 30.80 48.77
CA ALA A 9 0.06 29.58 48.14
C ALA A 9 1.06 28.46 48.47
N PRO A 10 0.62 27.28 48.90
CA PRO A 10 1.53 26.18 49.16
C PRO A 10 2.26 25.84 47.86
N ARG A 11 3.58 26.11 47.84
CA ARG A 11 4.48 25.46 46.91
C ARG A 11 4.39 23.98 47.24
N TYR A 12 3.75 23.21 46.37
CA TYR A 12 4.05 21.79 46.27
C TYR A 12 5.51 21.71 45.84
N GLU A 13 6.41 21.55 46.80
CA GLU A 13 7.74 21.04 46.53
C GLU A 13 7.55 19.63 45.96
N VAL A 14 7.69 19.52 44.64
CA VAL A 14 7.94 18.23 44.00
C VAL A 14 9.25 17.74 44.60
N SER A 15 9.17 16.69 45.41
CA SER A 15 10.32 16.10 46.07
C SER A 15 11.35 15.68 45.02
N ALA A 16 12.57 16.19 45.13
CA ALA A 16 13.70 15.89 44.23
C ALA A 16 14.19 14.42 44.29
N THR A 17 13.46 13.54 44.99
CA THR A 17 13.79 12.11 45.16
C THR A 17 13.19 11.18 44.12
N ASP A 18 12.24 11.63 43.29
CA ASP A 18 11.56 10.75 42.30
C ASP A 18 12.34 10.54 40.99
N ASN A 19 13.48 11.22 40.81
CA ASN A 19 14.30 11.15 39.58
C ASN A 19 15.69 10.51 39.75
N GLN A 20 16.02 9.97 40.93
CA GLN A 20 17.31 9.30 41.10
C GLN A 20 17.23 7.86 40.55
N VAL A 21 18.10 7.54 39.60
CA VAL A 21 18.17 6.19 39.01
C VAL A 21 18.89 5.22 39.96
N ASP A 22 18.23 4.13 40.34
CA ASP A 22 18.91 2.97 40.93
C ASP A 22 19.47 2.07 39.82
N GLN A 23 20.79 2.20 39.58
CA GLN A 23 21.50 1.42 38.56
C GLN A 23 21.36 -0.08 38.78
N THR A 24 21.22 -0.54 40.03
CA THR A 24 21.08 -1.98 40.33
C THR A 24 19.78 -2.55 39.76
N LYS A 25 18.70 -1.77 39.82
CA LYS A 25 17.41 -2.16 39.23
C LYS A 25 17.47 -2.17 37.71
N VAL A 26 18.09 -1.14 37.12
CA VAL A 26 18.29 -1.04 35.66
C VAL A 26 19.10 -2.24 35.15
N ASP A 27 20.24 -2.53 35.77
CA ASP A 27 21.11 -3.64 35.38
C ASP A 27 20.41 -5.00 35.53
N THR A 28 19.62 -5.16 36.60
CA THR A 28 18.81 -6.37 36.81
C THR A 28 17.75 -6.53 35.73
N ALA A 29 17.06 -5.45 35.37
CA ALA A 29 16.07 -5.45 34.30
C ALA A 29 16.71 -5.80 32.96
N LEU A 30 17.79 -5.13 32.58
CA LEU A 30 18.52 -5.40 31.34
C LEU A 30 19.01 -6.85 31.26
N ARG A 31 19.52 -7.41 32.36
CA ARG A 31 19.94 -8.82 32.42
C ARG A 31 18.79 -9.80 32.17
N MET A 32 17.56 -9.44 32.54
CA MET A 32 16.38 -10.27 32.34
C MET A 32 15.74 -10.08 30.97
N ILE A 33 15.85 -8.87 30.40
CA ILE A 33 15.31 -8.52 29.09
C ILE A 33 16.21 -9.09 27.97
N ARG A 34 17.54 -8.92 28.06
CA ARG A 34 18.51 -9.33 27.01
C ARG A 34 18.41 -10.78 26.54
N PRO A 35 18.22 -11.79 27.42
CA PRO A 35 18.11 -13.17 26.98
C PRO A 35 16.84 -13.45 26.18
N ASP A 36 15.83 -12.57 26.26
CA ASP A 36 14.46 -12.66 25.73
C ASP A 36 14.10 -14.08 25.27
N MET A 37 14.06 -15.01 26.23
CA MET A 37 13.74 -16.40 25.94
C MET A 37 12.34 -16.46 25.31
N PRO A 38 12.04 -17.40 24.40
CA PRO A 38 10.69 -17.56 23.87
C PRO A 38 9.75 -18.00 24.99
N ILE A 39 9.16 -17.03 25.68
CA ILE A 39 8.13 -17.18 26.70
C ILE A 39 6.86 -16.52 26.17
N ASN A 40 5.72 -16.95 26.68
CA ASN A 40 4.39 -16.42 26.36
C ASN A 40 4.15 -14.95 26.81
N GLN A 41 5.18 -14.22 27.20
CA GLN A 41 5.14 -12.82 27.65
C GLN A 41 6.42 -12.08 27.26
N SER A 42 6.31 -10.76 27.08
CA SER A 42 7.46 -9.87 26.87
C SER A 42 8.12 -9.45 28.18
N GLN A 43 9.43 -9.75 28.35
CA GLN A 43 10.17 -9.24 29.51
C GLN A 43 10.25 -7.72 29.50
N LEU A 44 10.46 -7.11 28.33
CA LEU A 44 10.46 -5.65 28.19
C LEU A 44 9.14 -5.06 28.68
N ALA A 45 8.00 -5.58 28.22
CA ALA A 45 6.69 -5.09 28.67
C ALA A 45 6.49 -5.30 30.18
N ASN A 46 6.93 -6.42 30.74
CA ASN A 46 6.84 -6.69 32.17
C ASN A 46 7.61 -5.65 33.02
N PHE A 47 8.83 -5.30 32.61
CA PHE A 47 9.58 -4.23 33.29
C PHE A 47 8.93 -2.86 33.07
N MET A 48 8.40 -2.58 31.89
CA MET A 48 7.67 -1.35 31.60
C MET A 48 6.31 -1.24 32.30
N ARG A 49 5.84 -2.26 33.04
CA ARG A 49 4.69 -2.18 33.96
C ARG A 49 5.09 -2.26 35.43
N ASN A 50 6.35 -2.58 35.74
CA ASN A 50 6.77 -2.89 37.09
C ASN A 50 6.66 -1.65 37.99
N PRO A 51 5.79 -1.62 39.01
CA PRO A 51 5.61 -0.43 39.85
C PRO A 51 6.85 -0.08 40.69
N ASN A 52 7.84 -0.96 40.78
CA ASN A 52 9.09 -0.71 41.52
C ASN A 52 10.14 0.07 40.70
N LEU A 53 9.89 0.27 39.40
CA LEU A 53 10.69 1.13 38.56
C LEU A 53 10.06 2.53 38.45
N ASN A 54 10.83 3.57 38.77
CA ASN A 54 10.45 4.96 38.49
C ASN A 54 10.62 5.27 36.98
N GLN A 55 10.21 6.46 36.55
CA GLN A 55 10.25 6.82 35.13
C GLN A 55 11.69 6.92 34.60
N ALA A 56 12.60 7.55 35.33
CA ALA A 56 14.00 7.67 34.94
C ALA A 56 14.70 6.31 34.76
N GLU A 57 14.37 5.32 35.61
CA GLU A 57 14.86 3.94 35.48
C GLU A 57 14.29 3.26 34.22
N ARG A 58 13.01 3.49 33.87
CA ARG A 58 12.40 2.97 32.63
C ARG A 58 13.03 3.60 31.39
N ASP A 59 13.21 4.91 31.41
CA ASP A 59 13.86 5.67 30.34
C ASP A 59 15.28 5.18 30.08
N GLN A 60 16.06 4.96 31.15
CA GLN A 60 17.42 4.43 31.02
C GLN A 60 17.44 3.00 30.47
N ILE A 61 16.46 2.15 30.82
CA ILE A 61 16.31 0.82 30.22
C ILE A 61 16.05 0.94 28.71
N ILE A 62 15.08 1.76 28.29
CA ILE A 62 14.74 1.97 26.88
C ILE A 62 15.94 2.53 26.11
N GLN A 63 16.59 3.58 26.63
CA GLN A 63 17.77 4.20 26.03
C GLN A 63 18.93 3.20 25.88
N THR A 64 19.19 2.40 26.91
CA THR A 64 20.27 1.41 26.87
C THR A 64 20.00 0.36 25.80
N LEU A 65 18.78 -0.16 25.72
CA LEU A 65 18.39 -1.15 24.72
C LEU A 65 18.39 -0.59 23.30
N ALA A 66 17.99 0.68 23.11
CA ALA A 66 17.98 1.34 21.81
C ALA A 66 19.38 1.53 21.21
N ARG A 67 20.39 1.75 22.06
CA ARG A 67 21.78 2.03 21.66
C ARG A 67 22.71 0.82 21.71
N GLU A 68 22.22 -0.33 22.14
CA GLU A 68 23.03 -1.54 22.31
C GLU A 68 23.35 -2.20 20.96
N ASN A 69 24.65 -2.36 20.67
CA ASN A 69 25.13 -3.06 19.48
C ASN A 69 25.45 -4.54 19.81
N GLY A 70 24.90 -5.48 19.04
CA GLY A 70 25.34 -6.90 19.02
C GLY A 70 24.46 -7.92 19.76
N GLN A 71 23.63 -7.50 20.72
CA GLN A 71 22.55 -8.31 21.33
C GLN A 71 21.24 -7.51 21.32
N GLN A 72 20.84 -7.08 20.12
CA GLN A 72 19.66 -6.25 19.95
C GLN A 72 18.41 -7.00 20.41
N VAL A 73 17.90 -6.59 21.59
CA VAL A 73 16.58 -6.97 22.05
C VAL A 73 15.58 -6.36 21.10
N ARG A 74 14.72 -7.21 20.56
CA ARG A 74 13.70 -6.78 19.61
C ARG A 74 12.53 -6.21 20.38
N PHE A 75 12.05 -5.04 19.97
CA PHE A 75 10.93 -4.35 20.63
C PHE A 75 9.58 -4.95 20.19
N PHE A 76 9.48 -6.29 20.15
CA PHE A 76 8.44 -7.04 19.44
C PHE A 76 7.45 -7.82 20.29
N ALA A 77 7.63 -7.77 21.61
CA ALA A 77 6.80 -8.52 22.55
C ALA A 77 6.71 -10.04 22.27
N ASN A 78 7.74 -10.61 21.65
CA ASN A 78 7.80 -12.01 21.24
C ASN A 78 6.66 -12.44 20.28
N ASP A 79 6.15 -11.51 19.45
CA ASP A 79 5.09 -11.73 18.45
C ASP A 79 5.31 -12.99 17.60
N ALA A 80 6.53 -13.28 17.18
CA ALA A 80 6.87 -14.39 16.28
C ALA A 80 6.62 -15.78 16.88
N VAL A 81 6.55 -15.91 18.21
CA VAL A 81 6.33 -17.19 18.90
C VAL A 81 4.96 -17.27 19.60
N ARG A 82 4.17 -16.20 19.54
CA ARG A 82 2.86 -16.06 20.22
C ARG A 82 1.70 -16.20 19.23
N SER A 83 1.66 -17.35 18.56
CA SER A 83 0.70 -17.65 17.50
C SER A 83 -0.47 -18.53 17.95
N ALA A 84 -0.58 -18.88 19.24
CA ALA A 84 -1.64 -19.75 19.73
C ALA A 84 -2.95 -18.99 19.97
N ALA A 85 -4.09 -19.69 19.81
CA ALA A 85 -5.40 -19.14 20.11
C ALA A 85 -5.49 -18.76 21.60
N GLY A 86 -5.63 -17.45 21.88
CA GLY A 86 -5.66 -16.89 23.24
C GLY A 86 -4.47 -15.97 23.58
N ASP A 87 -3.36 -16.05 22.85
CA ASP A 87 -2.19 -15.19 23.08
C ASP A 87 -2.43 -13.73 22.64
N GLN A 88 -3.34 -13.52 21.68
CA GLN A 88 -3.54 -12.24 21.01
C GLN A 88 -3.78 -11.07 21.99
N ALA A 89 -4.73 -11.19 22.92
CA ALA A 89 -5.03 -10.11 23.87
C ALA A 89 -3.81 -9.74 24.73
N SER A 90 -3.04 -10.74 25.14
CA SER A 90 -1.81 -10.53 25.92
C SER A 90 -0.66 -9.96 25.07
N LEU A 91 -0.61 -10.29 23.78
CA LEU A 91 0.36 -9.72 22.84
C LEU A 91 0.05 -8.24 22.58
N GLU A 92 -1.21 -7.91 22.32
CA GLU A 92 -1.67 -6.53 22.14
C GLU A 92 -1.35 -5.67 23.36
N THR A 93 -1.60 -6.19 24.58
CA THR A 93 -1.27 -5.49 25.82
C THR A 93 0.25 -5.26 25.97
N ASP A 94 1.08 -6.24 25.61
CA ASP A 94 2.54 -6.10 25.62
C ASP A 94 3.03 -5.08 24.58
N GLN A 95 2.50 -5.12 23.36
CA GLN A 95 2.84 -4.17 22.31
C GLN A 95 2.44 -2.74 22.69
N GLN A 96 1.24 -2.54 23.24
CA GLN A 96 0.80 -1.24 23.75
C GLN A 96 1.72 -0.71 24.85
N THR A 97 2.08 -1.55 25.81
CA THR A 97 3.00 -1.14 26.91
C THR A 97 4.37 -0.74 26.39
N ILE A 98 4.93 -1.48 25.43
CA ILE A 98 6.21 -1.14 24.81
C ILE A 98 6.10 0.19 24.05
N ALA A 99 5.02 0.36 23.27
CA ALA A 99 4.78 1.57 22.50
C ALA A 99 4.66 2.82 23.39
N ASP A 100 3.88 2.74 24.47
CA ASP A 100 3.73 3.81 25.45
C ASP A 100 5.06 4.13 26.15
N ALA A 101 5.87 3.12 26.49
CA ALA A 101 7.19 3.32 27.08
C ALA A 101 8.18 4.00 26.13
N VAL A 102 8.17 3.65 24.84
CA VAL A 102 8.99 4.33 23.83
C VAL A 102 8.55 5.78 23.64
N GLN A 103 7.23 6.03 23.58
CA GLN A 103 6.69 7.39 23.52
C GLN A 103 7.13 8.23 24.71
N GLN A 104 7.03 7.69 25.92
CA GLN A 104 7.41 8.41 27.13
C GLN A 104 8.91 8.70 27.16
N ALA A 105 9.76 7.71 26.87
CA ALA A 105 11.22 7.90 26.81
C ALA A 105 11.64 8.94 25.77
N TYR A 106 10.93 9.03 24.63
CA TYR A 106 11.16 10.08 23.63
C TYR A 106 10.70 11.46 24.14
N SER A 107 9.50 11.55 24.72
CA SER A 107 8.98 12.78 25.32
C SER A 107 9.87 13.34 26.43
N ASP A 108 10.49 12.45 27.22
CA ASP A 108 11.42 12.79 28.30
C ASP A 108 12.84 13.10 27.80
N GLY A 109 13.11 12.96 26.50
CA GLY A 109 14.39 13.22 25.87
C GLY A 109 15.47 12.17 26.16
N ALA A 110 15.07 11.00 26.66
CA ALA A 110 15.99 9.89 26.92
C ALA A 110 16.41 9.18 25.63
N ILE A 111 15.52 9.10 24.65
CA ILE A 111 15.83 8.65 23.29
C ILE A 111 15.49 9.72 22.26
N ASP A 112 16.14 9.67 21.11
CA ASP A 112 15.89 10.56 19.98
C ASP A 112 15.48 9.80 18.71
N LYS A 113 15.39 10.53 17.60
CA LYS A 113 15.01 9.98 16.29
C LYS A 113 16.02 8.95 15.75
N ASP A 114 17.31 9.11 16.05
CA ASP A 114 18.35 8.20 15.61
C ASP A 114 18.26 6.90 16.41
N ASP A 115 17.91 6.98 17.71
CA ASP A 115 17.60 5.82 18.53
C ASP A 115 16.37 5.05 17.99
N LEU A 116 15.32 5.75 17.55
CA LEU A 116 14.15 5.10 16.91
C LEU A 116 14.53 4.33 15.63
N LEU A 117 15.40 4.90 14.79
CA LEU A 117 15.93 4.22 13.60
C LEU A 117 16.80 3.01 13.98
N HIS A 118 17.63 3.11 15.02
CA HIS A 118 18.42 1.98 15.51
C HIS A 118 17.52 0.83 16.01
N ILE A 119 16.44 1.15 16.73
CA ILE A 119 15.44 0.15 17.13
C ILE A 119 14.78 -0.46 15.89
N ALA A 120 14.42 0.35 14.89
CA ALA A 120 13.85 -0.15 13.63
C ALA A 120 14.80 -1.11 12.90
N ASP A 121 16.10 -0.84 12.87
CA ASP A 121 17.10 -1.69 12.20
C ASP A 121 17.38 -2.97 12.99
N ALA A 122 17.35 -2.89 14.31
CA ALA A 122 17.47 -4.03 15.23
C ALA A 122 16.38 -5.10 15.04
N ASN A 123 15.27 -4.66 14.47
CA ASN A 123 14.01 -5.34 14.42
C ASN A 123 13.88 -6.24 13.16
N GLY A 124 14.92 -6.43 12.33
CA GLY A 124 14.94 -7.58 11.40
C GLY A 124 15.82 -7.48 10.17
N ALA A 125 15.85 -8.58 9.41
CA ALA A 125 16.59 -8.74 8.15
C ALA A 125 15.92 -8.01 6.96
N GLY A 126 15.63 -6.71 7.12
CA GLY A 126 15.12 -5.83 6.07
C GLY A 126 13.69 -5.30 6.25
N ASN A 127 12.88 -5.86 7.17
CA ASN A 127 11.52 -5.39 7.45
C ASN A 127 11.35 -4.77 8.86
N GLY A 128 12.44 -4.49 9.56
CA GLY A 128 12.40 -4.06 10.96
C GLY A 128 11.66 -2.73 11.19
N GLY A 129 11.79 -1.77 10.28
CA GLY A 129 11.03 -0.51 10.31
C GLY A 129 9.52 -0.73 10.28
N GLN A 130 9.03 -1.63 9.41
CA GLN A 130 7.61 -1.98 9.36
C GLN A 130 7.12 -2.59 10.68
N ARG A 131 7.86 -3.57 11.20
CA ARG A 131 7.49 -4.26 12.42
C ARG A 131 7.46 -3.33 13.61
N PHE A 132 8.44 -2.43 13.70
CA PHE A 132 8.48 -1.45 14.78
C PHE A 132 7.34 -0.43 14.67
N MET A 133 7.08 0.07 13.46
CA MET A 133 5.92 0.94 13.19
C MET A 133 4.60 0.28 13.57
N ALA A 134 4.40 -1.00 13.27
CA ALA A 134 3.20 -1.73 13.66
C ALA A 134 3.01 -1.80 15.18
N ILE A 135 4.10 -1.82 15.93
CA ILE A 135 4.05 -1.86 17.40
C ILE A 135 3.78 -0.50 17.97
N LEU A 136 4.48 0.54 17.50
CA LEU A 136 4.23 1.89 17.94
C LEU A 136 2.76 2.28 17.72
N GLN A 137 2.11 1.76 16.68
CA GLN A 137 0.68 1.96 16.44
C GLN A 137 -0.26 1.40 17.52
N TRP A 138 0.19 0.57 18.46
CA TRP A 138 -0.60 0.14 19.62
C TRP A 138 -0.60 1.13 20.78
N GLY A 139 0.32 2.11 20.76
CA GLY A 139 0.40 3.11 21.82
C GLY A 139 -0.83 4.02 21.88
N THR A 140 -1.09 4.53 23.08
CA THR A 140 -2.25 5.37 23.40
C THR A 140 -2.15 6.78 22.83
N SER A 141 -0.95 7.36 22.85
CA SER A 141 -0.64 8.71 22.38
C SER A 141 0.36 8.72 21.21
N THR A 142 0.90 7.56 20.83
CA THR A 142 1.91 7.43 19.76
C THR A 142 1.42 7.86 18.37
N ARG A 143 0.09 7.84 18.16
CA ARG A 143 -0.56 8.26 16.92
C ARG A 143 -0.91 9.75 16.87
N GLU A 144 -0.67 10.49 17.95
CA GLU A 144 -0.87 11.93 17.96
C GLU A 144 0.11 12.63 17.00
N PRO A 145 -0.24 13.80 16.45
CA PRO A 145 0.68 14.59 15.65
C PRO A 145 2.02 14.83 16.38
N ASN A 146 3.13 14.57 15.70
CA ASN A 146 4.51 14.61 16.22
C ASN A 146 4.82 13.56 17.31
N GLY A 147 3.96 12.55 17.49
CA GLY A 147 4.27 11.37 18.30
C GLY A 147 5.36 10.51 17.65
N VAL A 148 5.88 9.52 18.40
CA VAL A 148 7.01 8.69 17.94
C VAL A 148 6.71 7.90 16.67
N CYS A 149 5.44 7.55 16.38
CA CYS A 149 5.10 6.91 15.10
C CYS A 149 5.36 7.85 13.93
N GLU A 150 4.95 9.12 14.06
CA GLU A 150 5.11 10.09 12.98
C GLU A 150 6.58 10.44 12.78
N VAL A 151 7.32 10.67 13.88
CA VAL A 151 8.77 10.92 13.82
C VAL A 151 9.49 9.76 13.13
N LEU A 152 9.21 8.51 13.52
CA LEU A 152 9.82 7.35 12.87
C LEU A 152 9.39 7.23 11.39
N ALA A 153 8.12 7.48 11.06
CA ALA A 153 7.66 7.45 9.68
C ALA A 153 8.38 8.50 8.82
N ASP A 154 8.57 9.72 9.32
CA ASP A 154 9.30 10.78 8.62
C ASP A 154 10.77 10.40 8.38
N GLU A 155 11.43 9.82 9.37
CA GLU A 155 12.81 9.35 9.23
C GLU A 155 12.93 8.16 8.26
N LEU A 156 12.01 7.20 8.31
CA LEU A 156 11.96 6.08 7.35
C LEU A 156 11.67 6.57 5.92
N TRP A 157 10.80 7.57 5.78
CA TRP A 157 10.49 8.20 4.49
C TRP A 157 11.72 8.88 3.88
N ALA A 158 12.42 9.67 4.70
CA ALA A 158 13.64 10.38 4.31
C ALA A 158 14.79 9.43 3.97
N ARG A 159 14.97 8.37 4.78
CA ARG A 159 16.03 7.37 4.60
C ARG A 159 15.84 6.53 3.34
N ASN A 160 14.61 6.10 3.07
CA ASN A 160 14.28 5.21 1.93
C ASN A 160 15.22 3.99 1.82
N GLY A 161 15.60 3.42 2.96
CA GLY A 161 16.51 2.28 3.02
C GLY A 161 15.80 0.97 2.68
N ASN A 162 16.54 -0.14 2.86
CA ASN A 162 15.98 -1.50 2.78
C ASN A 162 15.25 -1.78 1.45
N SER A 163 15.84 -1.34 0.34
CA SER A 163 15.24 -1.48 -1.00
C SER A 163 13.84 -0.86 -1.11
N GLY A 164 13.58 0.25 -0.41
CA GLY A 164 12.31 0.97 -0.41
C GLY A 164 11.29 0.50 0.63
N MET A 165 11.60 -0.52 1.44
CA MET A 165 10.70 -1.00 2.50
C MET A 165 10.47 0.05 3.61
N ASP A 166 11.46 0.90 3.88
CA ASP A 166 11.29 1.99 4.85
C ASP A 166 10.22 2.99 4.38
N ARG A 167 10.30 3.40 3.12
CA ARG A 167 9.34 4.33 2.52
C ARG A 167 7.93 3.72 2.45
N ALA A 168 7.83 2.43 2.16
CA ALA A 168 6.55 1.72 2.17
C ALA A 168 5.94 1.66 3.59
N SER A 169 6.79 1.46 4.61
CA SER A 169 6.37 1.48 6.03
C SER A 169 5.84 2.84 6.45
N ALA A 170 6.54 3.91 6.07
CA ALA A 170 6.09 5.27 6.29
C ALA A 170 4.77 5.56 5.54
N ALA A 171 4.66 5.15 4.27
CA ALA A 171 3.44 5.32 3.48
C ALA A 171 2.22 4.60 4.08
N MET A 172 2.39 3.39 4.64
CA MET A 172 1.30 2.70 5.37
C MET A 172 0.83 3.51 6.58
N PHE A 173 1.74 4.17 7.29
CA PHE A 173 1.37 5.05 8.40
C PHE A 173 0.71 6.34 7.91
N PHE A 174 1.26 7.01 6.90
CA PHE A 174 0.69 8.26 6.38
C PHE A 174 -0.71 8.06 5.79
N THR A 175 -1.00 6.90 5.19
CA THR A 175 -2.33 6.55 4.66
C THR A 175 -3.28 5.95 5.71
N SER A 176 -2.82 5.80 6.96
CA SER A 176 -3.64 5.22 8.03
C SER A 176 -4.82 6.12 8.44
N ASP A 177 -4.70 7.44 8.25
CA ASP A 177 -5.71 8.46 8.55
C ASP A 177 -5.69 9.60 7.50
N PRO A 178 -6.85 10.17 7.11
CA PRO A 178 -6.89 11.24 6.12
C PRO A 178 -6.09 12.50 6.49
N SER A 179 -5.99 12.85 7.78
CA SER A 179 -5.23 14.04 8.20
C SER A 179 -3.72 13.81 8.00
N MET A 180 -3.22 12.63 8.37
CA MET A 180 -1.84 12.21 8.13
C MET A 180 -1.51 12.20 6.63
N MET A 181 -2.42 11.65 5.83
CA MET A 181 -2.24 11.56 4.38
C MET A 181 -2.15 12.95 3.75
N SER A 182 -3.06 13.86 4.13
CA SER A 182 -3.08 15.22 3.58
C SER A 182 -1.85 16.05 3.97
N ARG A 183 -1.30 15.84 5.17
CA ARG A 183 -0.11 16.54 5.67
C ARG A 183 1.18 15.99 5.08
N ASN A 184 1.37 14.67 5.12
CA ASN A 184 2.65 14.03 4.80
C ASN A 184 2.76 13.63 3.32
N LEU A 185 1.63 13.48 2.62
CA LEU A 185 1.57 13.22 1.18
C LEU A 185 0.88 14.39 0.43
N ALA A 186 1.22 15.62 0.81
CA ALA A 186 0.56 16.84 0.31
C ALA A 186 0.75 17.08 -1.20
N THR A 187 1.87 16.63 -1.78
CA THR A 187 2.20 16.85 -3.20
C THR A 187 1.91 15.62 -4.06
N PRO A 188 1.62 15.81 -5.38
CA PRO A 188 1.45 14.69 -6.31
C PRO A 188 2.65 13.75 -6.35
N ASP A 189 3.87 14.29 -6.29
CA ASP A 189 5.09 13.48 -6.30
C ASP A 189 5.24 12.64 -5.03
N ALA A 190 4.91 13.19 -3.86
CA ALA A 190 4.94 12.42 -2.61
C ALA A 190 3.92 11.27 -2.66
N ARG A 191 2.71 11.52 -3.19
CA ARG A 191 1.70 10.48 -3.37
C ARG A 191 2.15 9.39 -4.35
N ALA A 192 2.75 9.77 -5.47
CA ALA A 192 3.28 8.80 -6.42
C ALA A 192 4.38 7.93 -5.79
N GLN A 193 5.34 8.54 -5.10
CA GLN A 193 6.42 7.83 -4.40
C GLN A 193 5.87 6.88 -3.31
N ALA A 194 4.84 7.31 -2.58
CA ALA A 194 4.18 6.45 -1.59
C ALA A 194 3.50 5.27 -2.28
N PHE A 195 2.79 5.51 -3.39
CA PHE A 195 2.11 4.47 -4.16
C PHE A 195 3.10 3.44 -4.72
N GLU A 196 4.18 3.88 -5.37
CA GLU A 196 5.24 3.01 -5.89
C GLU A 196 5.91 2.18 -4.78
N ALA A 197 6.18 2.80 -3.63
CA ALA A 197 6.79 2.09 -2.50
C ALA A 197 5.87 0.99 -1.96
N LEU A 198 4.57 1.27 -1.83
CA LEU A 198 3.57 0.28 -1.38
C LEU A 198 3.43 -0.86 -2.39
N VAL A 199 3.25 -0.56 -3.68
CA VAL A 199 3.16 -1.57 -4.75
C VAL A 199 4.44 -2.43 -4.81
N SER A 200 5.62 -1.82 -4.63
CA SER A 200 6.88 -2.57 -4.58
C SER A 200 6.99 -3.46 -3.34
N LEU A 201 6.44 -3.05 -2.19
CA LEU A 201 6.41 -3.87 -0.98
C LEU A 201 5.55 -5.12 -1.20
N SER A 202 4.37 -4.95 -1.79
CA SER A 202 3.47 -6.05 -2.15
C SER A 202 4.07 -7.00 -3.19
N ASP A 203 4.80 -6.46 -4.17
CA ASP A 203 5.51 -7.24 -5.22
C ASP A 203 6.65 -8.10 -4.63
N LYS A 204 7.44 -7.51 -3.73
CA LYS A 204 8.53 -8.24 -3.03
C LYS A 204 8.00 -9.30 -2.06
N ASN A 205 6.75 -9.15 -1.63
CA ASN A 205 6.07 -10.01 -0.66
C ASN A 205 7.01 -10.51 0.46
N PRO A 206 7.60 -9.61 1.26
CA PRO A 206 8.55 -9.99 2.32
C PRO A 206 7.92 -10.91 3.38
N TYR A 207 6.58 -10.95 3.45
CA TYR A 207 5.80 -11.76 4.37
C TYR A 207 5.81 -13.25 4.03
N SER A 208 6.01 -13.62 2.75
CA SER A 208 6.05 -15.03 2.30
C SER A 208 7.13 -15.88 2.98
N LYS A 209 8.14 -15.25 3.58
CA LYS A 209 9.23 -15.92 4.31
C LYS A 209 8.95 -16.06 5.80
N LEU A 210 7.90 -15.42 6.30
CA LEU A 210 7.41 -15.65 7.65
C LEU A 210 6.53 -16.90 7.61
N PRO A 211 6.52 -17.74 8.66
CA PRO A 211 5.45 -18.72 8.81
C PRO A 211 4.11 -18.00 8.68
N ASP A 212 3.09 -18.67 8.13
CA ASP A 212 1.71 -18.15 8.01
C ASP A 212 1.12 -17.89 9.40
N THR A 213 1.61 -16.82 10.01
CA THR A 213 1.18 -16.31 11.30
C THR A 213 0.12 -15.24 11.01
N PRO A 214 -0.86 -15.07 11.91
CA PRO A 214 -1.85 -14.00 11.81
C PRO A 214 -1.23 -12.62 11.54
N THR A 215 -0.01 -12.39 12.03
CA THR A 215 0.75 -11.16 11.86
C THR A 215 1.21 -10.91 10.41
N ALA A 216 1.69 -11.94 9.71
CA ALA A 216 2.15 -11.82 8.32
C ALA A 216 0.98 -11.47 7.38
N THR A 217 -0.17 -12.12 7.57
CA THR A 217 -1.41 -11.82 6.84
C THR A 217 -1.89 -10.39 7.13
N ALA A 218 -1.93 -9.99 8.40
CA ALA A 218 -2.36 -8.64 8.78
C ALA A 218 -1.50 -7.53 8.15
N TRP A 219 -0.18 -7.73 8.04
CA TRP A 219 0.72 -6.76 7.40
C TRP A 219 0.55 -6.68 5.89
N ARG A 220 0.36 -7.82 5.22
CA ARG A 220 0.02 -7.86 3.80
C ARG A 220 -1.28 -7.09 3.54
N ASP A 221 -2.31 -7.38 4.33
CA ASP A 221 -3.61 -6.75 4.19
C ASP A 221 -3.54 -5.24 4.47
N GLN A 222 -2.73 -4.81 5.46
CA GLN A 222 -2.47 -3.39 5.73
C GLN A 222 -1.81 -2.67 4.54
N ALA A 223 -0.85 -3.32 3.86
CA ALA A 223 -0.22 -2.76 2.68
C ALA A 223 -1.23 -2.59 1.53
N LEU A 224 -2.03 -3.62 1.23
CA LEU A 224 -3.06 -3.54 0.18
C LEU A 224 -4.14 -2.48 0.50
N VAL A 225 -4.53 -2.35 1.77
CA VAL A 225 -5.47 -1.31 2.21
C VAL A 225 -4.85 0.08 2.06
N ALA A 226 -3.57 0.26 2.40
CA ALA A 226 -2.86 1.52 2.21
C ALA A 226 -2.78 1.92 0.74
N GLU A 227 -2.45 0.97 -0.16
CA GLU A 227 -2.48 1.19 -1.62
C GLU A 227 -3.86 1.64 -2.08
N GLY A 228 -4.91 0.92 -1.65
CA GLY A 228 -6.29 1.24 -2.01
C GLY A 228 -6.75 2.60 -1.49
N ARG A 229 -6.37 2.99 -0.27
CA ARG A 229 -6.71 4.32 0.28
C ARG A 229 -6.07 5.43 -0.53
N LEU A 230 -4.79 5.29 -0.84
CA LEU A 230 -4.07 6.27 -1.65
C LEU A 230 -4.63 6.36 -3.06
N PHE A 231 -4.89 5.21 -3.69
CA PHE A 231 -5.46 5.15 -5.04
C PHE A 231 -6.88 5.70 -5.09
N THR A 232 -7.75 5.36 -4.15
CA THR A 232 -9.13 5.86 -4.16
C THR A 232 -9.23 7.35 -3.81
N GLY A 233 -8.28 7.88 -3.02
CA GLY A 233 -8.18 9.32 -2.73
C GLY A 233 -7.69 10.16 -3.91
N TYR A 234 -6.80 9.61 -4.75
CA TYR A 234 -6.07 10.37 -5.79
C TYR A 234 -6.02 9.69 -7.15
N GLY A 235 -6.97 8.80 -7.45
CA GLY A 235 -6.83 7.85 -8.55
C GLY A 235 -6.73 8.48 -9.94
N GLN A 236 -7.45 9.57 -10.22
CA GLN A 236 -7.28 10.27 -11.50
C GLN A 236 -5.86 10.79 -11.68
N GLU A 237 -5.29 11.40 -10.64
CA GLU A 237 -3.93 11.94 -10.66
C GLU A 237 -2.89 10.83 -10.84
N LEU A 238 -3.03 9.72 -10.13
CA LEU A 238 -2.13 8.57 -10.26
C LEU A 238 -2.25 7.90 -11.62
N VAL A 239 -3.48 7.69 -12.10
CA VAL A 239 -3.72 7.11 -13.43
C VAL A 239 -3.14 8.03 -14.52
N ASP A 240 -3.40 9.34 -14.46
CA ASP A 240 -2.80 10.32 -15.39
C ASP A 240 -1.27 10.30 -15.36
N ARG A 241 -0.68 10.16 -14.17
CA ARG A 241 0.79 10.07 -14.03
C ARG A 241 1.33 8.85 -14.73
N TYR A 242 0.79 7.66 -14.46
CA TYR A 242 1.36 6.42 -14.98
C TYR A 242 0.97 6.13 -16.43
N THR A 243 -0.12 6.70 -16.94
CA THR A 243 -0.47 6.60 -18.37
C THR A 243 0.04 7.78 -19.20
N GLY A 244 0.56 8.82 -18.55
CA GLY A 244 1.13 10.00 -19.18
C GLY A 244 2.51 9.78 -19.78
N VAL A 245 3.03 10.82 -20.44
CA VAL A 245 4.39 10.88 -20.98
C VAL A 245 5.20 11.84 -20.13
N GLY A 246 6.41 11.43 -19.72
CA GLY A 246 7.35 12.31 -19.03
C GLY A 246 7.75 13.51 -19.87
N ALA A 247 8.33 14.54 -19.24
CA ALA A 247 8.76 15.77 -19.90
C ALA A 247 9.83 15.54 -20.99
N ASP A 248 10.52 14.39 -20.96
CA ASP A 248 11.51 13.93 -21.92
C ASP A 248 10.93 13.01 -23.01
N GLY A 249 9.60 12.82 -23.03
CA GLY A 249 8.93 11.94 -23.99
C GLY A 249 8.92 10.46 -23.61
N THR A 250 9.47 10.08 -22.45
CA THR A 250 9.46 8.67 -22.01
C THR A 250 8.08 8.26 -21.47
N PRO A 251 7.57 7.07 -21.83
CA PRO A 251 6.38 6.51 -21.19
C PRO A 251 6.61 6.33 -19.69
N MET A 252 5.64 6.76 -18.87
CA MET A 252 5.72 6.61 -17.42
C MET A 252 5.27 5.20 -16.98
N HIS A 253 5.71 4.78 -15.79
CA HIS A 253 5.65 3.43 -15.21
C HIS A 253 4.26 2.73 -15.19
N THR A 254 3.73 2.29 -16.34
CA THR A 254 2.46 1.53 -16.38
C THR A 254 2.55 0.18 -15.69
N ASP A 255 3.77 -0.35 -15.51
CA ASP A 255 4.05 -1.55 -14.74
C ASP A 255 3.61 -1.42 -13.28
N VAL A 256 3.69 -0.22 -12.69
CA VAL A 256 3.19 0.06 -11.34
C VAL A 256 1.67 -0.11 -11.27
N LEU A 257 0.93 0.41 -12.25
CA LEU A 257 -0.52 0.21 -12.33
C LEU A 257 -0.87 -1.27 -12.55
N ALA A 258 -0.15 -1.97 -13.41
CA ALA A 258 -0.36 -3.38 -13.68
C ALA A 258 -0.16 -4.25 -12.43
N LYS A 259 0.94 -4.01 -11.68
CA LYS A 259 1.23 -4.66 -10.41
C LYS A 259 0.14 -4.39 -9.38
N PHE A 260 -0.22 -3.12 -9.18
CA PHE A 260 -1.29 -2.73 -8.28
C PHE A 260 -2.60 -3.46 -8.58
N MET A 261 -3.05 -3.47 -9.85
CA MET A 261 -4.27 -4.16 -10.27
C MET A 261 -4.20 -5.67 -10.03
N SER A 262 -3.06 -6.30 -10.33
CA SER A 262 -2.83 -7.72 -10.08
C SER A 262 -2.92 -8.06 -8.59
N GLN A 263 -2.29 -7.24 -7.74
CA GLN A 263 -2.15 -7.47 -6.31
C GLN A 263 -3.40 -7.12 -5.50
N THR A 264 -4.26 -6.22 -6.01
CA THR A 264 -5.47 -5.75 -5.32
C THR A 264 -6.76 -6.23 -5.97
N VAL A 265 -7.04 -5.83 -7.21
CA VAL A 265 -8.36 -6.07 -7.82
C VAL A 265 -8.51 -7.51 -8.32
N LEU A 266 -7.44 -8.06 -8.90
CA LEU A 266 -7.43 -9.41 -9.47
C LEU A 266 -6.94 -10.49 -8.51
N ASN A 267 -6.48 -10.09 -7.32
CA ASN A 267 -6.04 -10.98 -6.25
C ASN A 267 -7.25 -11.55 -5.49
N PRO A 268 -7.46 -12.88 -5.49
CA PRO A 268 -8.51 -13.52 -4.72
C PRO A 268 -8.45 -13.21 -3.21
N ASP A 269 -7.24 -13.07 -2.66
CA ASP A 269 -7.02 -12.82 -1.22
C ASP A 269 -7.39 -11.40 -0.79
N ALA A 270 -7.47 -10.45 -1.74
CA ALA A 270 -7.89 -9.08 -1.43
C ALA A 270 -9.41 -8.96 -1.30
N LYS A 271 -10.18 -10.01 -1.63
CA LYS A 271 -11.63 -10.04 -1.47
C LYS A 271 -11.99 -10.02 0.02
N GLY A 272 -12.88 -9.10 0.39
CA GLY A 272 -13.32 -8.92 1.77
C GLY A 272 -12.41 -8.05 2.62
N LEU A 273 -11.32 -7.50 2.05
CA LEU A 273 -10.58 -6.42 2.69
C LEU A 273 -11.38 -5.11 2.63
N TRP A 274 -11.45 -4.43 3.77
CA TRP A 274 -12.18 -3.19 3.92
C TRP A 274 -11.21 -2.01 3.87
N LEU A 275 -11.52 -1.03 3.01
CA LEU A 275 -10.75 0.20 2.91
C LEU A 275 -11.01 1.10 4.13
N ASP A 276 -12.28 1.16 4.53
CA ASP A 276 -12.79 1.78 5.74
C ASP A 276 -14.09 1.08 6.20
N ARG A 277 -14.76 1.63 7.22
CA ARG A 277 -15.99 1.01 7.79
C ARG A 277 -17.16 0.88 6.82
N SER A 278 -17.14 1.53 5.65
CA SER A 278 -18.26 1.55 4.71
C SER A 278 -17.91 1.14 3.29
N ARG A 279 -16.62 0.92 2.97
CA ARG A 279 -16.17 0.60 1.60
C ARG A 279 -15.29 -0.64 1.56
N ASP A 280 -15.71 -1.61 0.76
CA ASP A 280 -14.86 -2.72 0.32
C ASP A 280 -13.75 -2.21 -0.60
N LEU A 281 -12.55 -2.79 -0.46
CA LEU A 281 -11.35 -2.41 -1.20
C LEU A 281 -11.53 -2.54 -2.73
N VAL A 282 -11.89 -3.74 -3.18
CA VAL A 282 -11.98 -4.08 -4.62
C VAL A 282 -13.03 -3.24 -5.36
N PRO A 283 -14.29 -3.11 -4.88
CA PRO A 283 -15.29 -2.25 -5.54
C PRO A 283 -14.91 -0.76 -5.56
N ALA A 284 -14.24 -0.27 -4.51
CA ALA A 284 -13.83 1.13 -4.44
C ALA A 284 -12.74 1.45 -5.48
N ILE A 285 -11.69 0.61 -5.56
CA ILE A 285 -10.62 0.77 -6.56
C ILE A 285 -11.20 0.71 -7.98
N ARG A 286 -12.07 -0.27 -8.25
CA ARG A 286 -12.74 -0.39 -9.55
C ARG A 286 -13.50 0.88 -9.92
N THR A 287 -14.30 1.42 -9.00
CA THR A 287 -15.07 2.65 -9.27
C THR A 287 -14.15 3.80 -9.66
N THR A 288 -13.01 3.91 -8.99
CA THR A 288 -11.98 4.91 -9.30
C THR A 288 -11.33 4.67 -10.68
N MET A 289 -11.02 3.42 -11.04
CA MET A 289 -10.48 3.06 -12.36
C MET A 289 -11.45 3.40 -13.49
N ASN A 290 -12.71 3.01 -13.36
CA ASN A 290 -13.73 3.28 -14.37
C ASN A 290 -13.93 4.79 -14.58
N ARG A 291 -13.90 5.57 -13.49
CA ARG A 291 -13.96 7.03 -13.58
C ARG A 291 -12.72 7.63 -14.26
N ALA A 292 -11.55 7.04 -14.04
CA ALA A 292 -10.31 7.49 -14.66
C ALA A 292 -10.28 7.22 -16.16
N GLU A 293 -10.69 6.02 -16.59
CA GLU A 293 -10.87 5.67 -18.00
C GLU A 293 -11.88 6.60 -18.69
N GLN A 294 -13.06 6.79 -18.09
CA GLN A 294 -14.09 7.71 -18.59
C GLN A 294 -13.54 9.14 -18.78
N THR A 295 -12.62 9.57 -17.92
CA THR A 295 -12.03 10.92 -18.03
C THR A 295 -11.18 11.06 -19.30
N PHE A 296 -10.54 9.99 -19.80
CA PHE A 296 -9.82 10.03 -21.08
C PHE A 296 -10.79 10.24 -22.24
N THR A 297 -11.86 9.46 -22.30
CA THR A 297 -12.87 9.59 -23.35
C THR A 297 -13.56 10.95 -23.29
N ASP A 298 -13.91 11.44 -22.10
CA ASP A 298 -14.53 12.75 -21.91
C ASP A 298 -13.62 13.88 -22.41
N ARG A 299 -12.32 13.85 -22.07
CA ARG A 299 -11.33 14.84 -22.55
C ARG A 299 -11.26 14.87 -24.07
N ALA A 300 -11.30 13.72 -24.72
CA ALA A 300 -11.19 13.64 -26.17
C ALA A 300 -12.48 14.08 -26.91
N GLN A 301 -13.63 14.04 -26.24
CA GLN A 301 -14.93 14.46 -26.78
C GLN A 301 -15.30 15.92 -26.51
N GLN A 302 -14.53 16.62 -25.67
CA GLN A 302 -14.85 17.99 -25.29
C GLN A 302 -14.96 18.92 -26.52
N PRO A 303 -16.04 19.71 -26.65
CA PRO A 303 -16.19 20.63 -27.77
C PRO A 303 -15.01 21.60 -27.87
N GLY A 304 -14.37 21.66 -29.05
CA GLY A 304 -13.24 22.57 -29.31
C GLY A 304 -11.88 22.10 -28.78
N VAL A 305 -11.76 20.85 -28.33
CA VAL A 305 -10.47 20.23 -27.98
C VAL A 305 -9.55 20.15 -29.21
N SER A 306 -8.25 20.32 -29.00
CA SER A 306 -7.27 20.20 -30.09
C SER A 306 -7.06 18.75 -30.49
N THR A 307 -6.69 18.48 -31.74
CA THR A 307 -6.31 17.14 -32.21
C THR A 307 -5.21 16.52 -31.33
N GLN A 308 -4.24 17.33 -30.90
CA GLN A 308 -3.15 16.89 -30.04
C GLN A 308 -3.66 16.41 -28.65
N ASP A 309 -4.65 17.09 -28.09
CA ASP A 309 -5.24 16.69 -26.80
C ASP A 309 -6.13 15.44 -26.96
N GLN A 310 -6.79 15.26 -28.11
CA GLN A 310 -7.51 14.02 -28.45
C GLN A 310 -6.55 12.84 -28.57
N GLU A 311 -5.45 13.00 -29.30
CA GLU A 311 -4.39 12.00 -29.43
C GLU A 311 -3.81 11.64 -28.06
N ARG A 312 -3.47 12.63 -27.22
CA ARG A 312 -2.94 12.39 -25.88
C ARG A 312 -3.90 11.57 -25.02
N ALA A 313 -5.19 11.92 -25.03
CA ALA A 313 -6.20 11.17 -24.29
C ALA A 313 -6.30 9.70 -24.78
N MET A 314 -6.22 9.46 -26.09
CA MET A 314 -6.23 8.09 -26.63
C MET A 314 -4.94 7.32 -26.39
N GLN A 315 -3.79 8.00 -26.34
CA GLN A 315 -2.54 7.39 -25.89
C GLN A 315 -2.64 6.95 -24.42
N GLN A 316 -3.24 7.77 -23.56
CA GLN A 316 -3.47 7.42 -22.16
C GLN A 316 -4.43 6.23 -22.03
N LEU A 317 -5.50 6.19 -22.84
CA LEU A 317 -6.40 5.03 -22.91
C LEU A 317 -5.65 3.76 -23.33
N GLY A 318 -4.86 3.81 -24.41
CA GLY A 318 -4.07 2.67 -24.88
C GLY A 318 -3.08 2.15 -23.82
N ARG A 319 -2.40 3.05 -23.10
CA ARG A 319 -1.52 2.69 -22.00
C ARG A 319 -2.28 2.09 -20.82
N PHE A 320 -3.43 2.64 -20.46
CA PHE A 320 -4.29 2.08 -19.41
C PHE A 320 -4.73 0.64 -19.78
N THR A 321 -5.24 0.42 -20.98
CA THR A 321 -5.65 -0.92 -21.45
C THR A 321 -4.48 -1.90 -21.48
N SER A 322 -3.28 -1.44 -21.83
CA SER A 322 -2.06 -2.27 -21.76
C SER A 322 -1.71 -2.66 -20.32
N ALA A 323 -1.86 -1.75 -19.36
CA ALA A 323 -1.66 -2.03 -17.94
C ALA A 323 -2.66 -3.08 -17.41
N VAL A 324 -3.94 -3.01 -17.83
CA VAL A 324 -4.95 -4.03 -17.51
C VAL A 324 -4.57 -5.39 -18.11
N SER A 325 -4.03 -5.40 -19.32
CA SER A 325 -3.52 -6.63 -19.96
C SER A 325 -2.34 -7.23 -19.19
N GLY A 326 -1.39 -6.39 -18.78
CA GLY A 326 -0.26 -6.78 -17.91
C GLY A 326 -0.74 -7.34 -16.57
N ALA A 327 -1.65 -6.65 -15.89
CA ALA A 327 -2.24 -7.11 -14.63
C ALA A 327 -2.93 -8.46 -14.76
N THR A 328 -3.69 -8.65 -15.85
CA THR A 328 -4.38 -9.92 -16.14
C THR A 328 -3.38 -11.06 -16.31
N ALA A 329 -2.28 -10.85 -17.04
CA ALA A 329 -1.25 -11.87 -17.22
C ALA A 329 -0.49 -12.18 -15.93
N MET A 330 -0.20 -11.16 -15.12
CA MET A 330 0.38 -11.35 -13.79
C MET A 330 -0.53 -12.18 -12.90
N ALA A 331 -1.82 -11.84 -12.81
CA ALA A 331 -2.80 -12.55 -11.99
C ALA A 331 -2.97 -14.01 -12.44
N LEU A 332 -3.02 -14.27 -13.75
CA LEU A 332 -3.03 -15.63 -14.30
C LEU A 332 -1.79 -16.45 -13.91
N THR A 333 -0.65 -15.79 -13.75
CA THR A 333 0.60 -16.47 -13.36
C THR A 333 0.65 -16.68 -11.85
N GLN A 334 0.25 -15.69 -11.06
CA GLN A 334 0.36 -15.68 -9.60
C GLN A 334 -0.73 -16.51 -8.91
N TYR A 335 -1.94 -16.52 -9.47
CA TYR A 335 -3.14 -17.15 -8.91
C TYR A 335 -3.69 -18.26 -9.82
N ASP A 336 -2.80 -18.90 -10.58
CA ASP A 336 -3.17 -19.93 -11.57
C ASP A 336 -4.04 -21.03 -10.94
N ALA A 337 -3.64 -21.52 -9.77
CA ALA A 337 -4.34 -22.60 -9.07
C ALA A 337 -5.77 -22.18 -8.69
N GLU A 338 -5.94 -20.98 -8.14
CA GLU A 338 -7.23 -20.44 -7.71
C GLU A 338 -8.14 -20.14 -8.90
N ILE A 339 -7.59 -19.50 -9.95
CA ILE A 339 -8.32 -19.14 -11.16
C ILE A 339 -8.77 -20.40 -11.90
N ASN A 340 -7.88 -21.40 -12.04
CA ASN A 340 -8.17 -22.62 -12.78
C ASN A 340 -8.87 -23.71 -11.95
N ALA A 341 -9.13 -23.49 -10.65
CA ALA A 341 -9.77 -24.46 -9.77
C ALA A 341 -11.15 -24.94 -10.27
N SER A 342 -11.92 -24.07 -10.93
CA SER A 342 -13.25 -24.41 -11.43
C SER A 342 -13.72 -23.47 -12.56
N GLN A 343 -14.80 -23.84 -13.26
CA GLN A 343 -15.44 -22.93 -14.22
C GLN A 343 -16.01 -21.67 -13.54
N ALA A 344 -16.47 -21.80 -12.29
CA ALA A 344 -16.93 -20.66 -11.51
C ALA A 344 -15.77 -19.70 -11.19
N SER A 345 -14.60 -20.22 -10.80
CA SER A 345 -13.40 -19.41 -10.54
C SER A 345 -12.91 -18.67 -11.78
N LYS A 346 -12.88 -19.36 -12.93
CA LYS A 346 -12.56 -18.75 -14.24
C LYS A 346 -13.52 -17.63 -14.58
N LYS A 347 -14.82 -17.89 -14.40
CA LYS A 347 -15.86 -16.90 -14.63
C LYS A 347 -15.71 -15.69 -13.72
N ASP A 348 -15.52 -15.92 -12.42
CA ASP A 348 -15.30 -14.85 -11.45
C ASP A 348 -14.08 -13.99 -11.82
N PHE A 349 -12.98 -14.62 -12.25
CA PHE A 349 -11.80 -13.92 -12.72
C PHE A 349 -12.08 -13.06 -13.95
N THR A 350 -12.70 -13.61 -14.99
CA THR A 350 -13.00 -12.86 -16.21
C THR A 350 -14.06 -11.77 -16.01
N ASP A 351 -15.01 -12.01 -15.10
CA ASP A 351 -15.99 -11.01 -14.65
C ASP A 351 -15.32 -9.89 -13.86
N MET A 352 -14.20 -10.14 -13.16
CA MET A 352 -13.42 -9.10 -12.48
C MET A 352 -12.59 -8.29 -13.49
N VAL A 353 -11.91 -8.95 -14.42
CA VAL A 353 -11.13 -8.29 -15.49
C VAL A 353 -12.03 -7.38 -16.33
N SER A 354 -13.21 -7.87 -16.77
CA SER A 354 -14.14 -7.07 -17.58
C SER A 354 -14.68 -5.85 -16.86
N LYS A 355 -14.70 -5.87 -15.52
CA LYS A 355 -15.19 -4.77 -14.69
C LYS A 355 -14.13 -3.70 -14.40
N ILE A 356 -12.85 -3.99 -14.64
CA ILE A 356 -11.72 -3.03 -14.51
C ILE A 356 -11.68 -2.07 -15.69
N VAL A 357 -11.88 -2.60 -16.89
CA VAL A 357 -12.08 -1.81 -18.10
C VAL A 357 -13.51 -1.30 -18.07
N GLY A 358 -13.67 -0.02 -17.75
CA GLY A 358 -14.94 0.65 -17.62
C GLY A 358 -15.73 0.64 -18.93
N ILE A 359 -17.05 0.76 -18.79
CA ILE A 359 -17.94 0.90 -19.94
C ILE A 359 -18.15 2.39 -20.18
N THR A 360 -17.49 2.92 -21.21
CA THR A 360 -17.91 4.19 -21.80
C THR A 360 -18.78 3.89 -23.02
N PRO A 361 -20.11 4.09 -22.96
CA PRO A 361 -20.97 3.92 -24.12
C PRO A 361 -20.68 5.04 -25.13
N LEU A 362 -19.83 4.76 -26.12
CA LEU A 362 -19.45 5.71 -27.17
C LEU A 362 -20.37 5.65 -28.41
N GLY A 363 -21.65 5.26 -28.29
CA GLY A 363 -22.57 5.17 -29.43
C GLY A 363 -22.51 3.83 -30.18
N PRO A 364 -23.23 3.67 -31.32
CA PRO A 364 -23.54 2.35 -31.84
C PRO A 364 -22.41 1.77 -32.72
N ILE A 365 -21.88 0.63 -32.25
CA ILE A 365 -21.13 -0.43 -32.98
C ILE A 365 -19.69 -0.12 -33.41
N VAL A 366 -18.75 -0.97 -32.94
CA VAL A 366 -17.53 -1.39 -33.66
C VAL A 366 -17.18 -2.86 -33.30
N GLY A 367 -17.09 -3.77 -34.28
CA GLY A 367 -16.46 -5.11 -34.13
C GLY A 367 -17.32 -6.33 -33.70
N LYS A 368 -16.65 -7.45 -33.33
CA LYS A 368 -17.24 -8.77 -32.98
C LYS A 368 -17.87 -8.85 -31.58
N ILE A 369 -17.72 -7.83 -30.75
CA ILE A 369 -18.37 -7.74 -29.43
C ILE A 369 -19.63 -6.88 -29.62
N PRO A 370 -20.84 -7.45 -29.56
CA PRO A 370 -22.05 -6.64 -29.67
C PRO A 370 -22.06 -5.62 -28.54
N LEU A 371 -22.06 -4.32 -28.87
CA LEU A 371 -22.13 -3.28 -27.85
C LEU A 371 -23.60 -3.11 -27.40
N GLY A 372 -23.93 -3.57 -26.19
CA GLY A 372 -25.20 -3.24 -25.53
C GLY A 372 -25.11 -1.92 -24.76
N GLU A 373 -26.13 -1.54 -24.01
CA GLU A 373 -26.04 -0.40 -23.08
C GLU A 373 -25.55 -0.88 -21.70
N GLY A 374 -24.67 -0.11 -21.05
CA GLY A 374 -24.26 -0.34 -19.66
C GLY A 374 -23.81 -1.78 -19.39
N ASP A 375 -24.41 -2.43 -18.39
CA ASP A 375 -24.04 -3.76 -17.89
C ASP A 375 -23.96 -4.87 -18.97
N GLN A 376 -24.69 -4.74 -20.08
CA GLN A 376 -24.64 -5.71 -21.19
C GLN A 376 -23.26 -5.74 -21.86
N LEU A 377 -22.54 -4.61 -21.92
CA LEU A 377 -21.18 -4.53 -22.46
C LEU A 377 -20.18 -5.29 -21.60
N VAL A 378 -20.24 -5.11 -20.28
CA VAL A 378 -19.40 -5.84 -19.32
C VAL A 378 -19.67 -7.34 -19.39
N GLN A 379 -20.93 -7.75 -19.59
CA GLN A 379 -21.27 -9.16 -19.76
C GLN A 379 -20.71 -9.75 -21.07
N ASN A 380 -20.79 -9.01 -22.17
CA ASN A 380 -20.28 -9.46 -23.46
C ASN A 380 -18.75 -9.54 -23.46
N LEU A 381 -18.06 -8.56 -22.87
CA LEU A 381 -16.62 -8.60 -22.67
C LEU A 381 -16.20 -9.73 -21.73
N ALA A 382 -16.92 -9.93 -20.62
CA ALA A 382 -16.66 -11.04 -19.70
C ALA A 382 -16.78 -12.40 -20.41
N GLY A 383 -17.81 -12.57 -21.25
CA GLY A 383 -17.99 -13.77 -22.07
C GLY A 383 -16.82 -13.98 -23.04
N ALA A 384 -16.40 -12.95 -23.76
CA ALA A 384 -15.27 -13.03 -24.68
C ALA A 384 -13.93 -13.32 -23.97
N LEU A 385 -13.72 -12.77 -22.78
CA LEU A 385 -12.55 -13.06 -21.93
C LEU A 385 -12.59 -14.50 -21.41
N TYR A 386 -13.76 -15.00 -21.02
CA TYR A 386 -13.95 -16.38 -20.60
C TYR A 386 -13.68 -17.37 -21.74
N ASP A 387 -14.16 -17.07 -22.94
CA ASP A 387 -13.85 -17.85 -24.13
C ASP A 387 -12.35 -17.81 -24.45
N ALA A 388 -11.72 -16.64 -24.37
CA ALA A 388 -10.27 -16.51 -24.55
C ALA A 388 -9.48 -17.38 -23.56
N LEU A 389 -9.86 -17.35 -22.28
CA LEU A 389 -9.25 -18.13 -21.20
C LEU A 389 -9.45 -19.64 -21.38
N THR A 390 -10.63 -20.07 -21.82
CA THR A 390 -10.99 -21.50 -21.89
C THR A 390 -10.61 -22.17 -23.20
N GLN A 391 -10.64 -21.44 -24.32
CA GLN A 391 -10.35 -21.99 -25.64
C GLN A 391 -8.85 -21.90 -26.01
N ASN A 392 -8.05 -21.11 -25.28
CA ASN A 392 -6.60 -20.97 -25.51
C ASN A 392 -5.79 -21.32 -24.26
N PRO A 393 -5.92 -22.55 -23.71
CA PRO A 393 -5.31 -22.92 -22.43
C PRO A 393 -3.78 -22.86 -22.43
N ASP A 394 -3.13 -22.99 -23.58
CA ASP A 394 -1.67 -22.94 -23.69
C ASP A 394 -1.11 -21.51 -23.63
N ARG A 395 -1.93 -20.50 -23.95
CA ARG A 395 -1.54 -19.08 -24.02
C ARG A 395 -2.68 -18.13 -23.62
N PRO A 396 -3.29 -18.30 -22.44
CA PRO A 396 -4.49 -17.56 -22.04
C PRO A 396 -4.21 -16.05 -21.92
N SER A 397 -3.02 -15.66 -21.42
CA SER A 397 -2.62 -14.26 -21.28
C SER A 397 -2.59 -13.51 -22.62
N ILE A 398 -2.13 -14.15 -23.69
CA ILE A 398 -2.10 -13.55 -25.04
C ILE A 398 -3.51 -13.39 -25.60
N ALA A 399 -4.34 -14.43 -25.46
CA ALA A 399 -5.72 -14.40 -25.94
C ALA A 399 -6.54 -13.33 -25.21
N MET A 400 -6.39 -13.22 -23.88
CA MET A 400 -7.06 -12.19 -23.10
C MET A 400 -6.55 -10.78 -23.41
N ALA A 401 -5.23 -10.59 -23.55
CA ALA A 401 -4.66 -9.29 -23.95
C ALA A 401 -5.22 -8.83 -25.31
N ARG A 402 -5.35 -9.76 -26.27
CA ARG A 402 -5.99 -9.48 -27.56
C ARG A 402 -7.45 -9.06 -27.42
N THR A 403 -8.24 -9.75 -26.60
CA THR A 403 -9.64 -9.38 -26.34
C THR A 403 -9.75 -7.98 -25.72
N LEU A 404 -8.85 -7.64 -24.78
CA LEU A 404 -8.79 -6.31 -24.17
C LEU A 404 -8.37 -5.23 -25.18
N TYR A 405 -7.39 -5.52 -26.04
CA TYR A 405 -7.01 -4.65 -27.15
C TYR A 405 -8.18 -4.39 -28.09
N ASP A 406 -8.86 -5.45 -28.56
CA ASP A 406 -9.98 -5.34 -29.50
C ASP A 406 -11.11 -4.47 -28.91
N TYR A 407 -11.33 -4.55 -27.59
CA TYR A 407 -12.28 -3.70 -26.87
C TYR A 407 -11.86 -2.22 -26.83
N GLY A 408 -10.62 -1.91 -26.42
CA GLY A 408 -10.13 -0.52 -26.38
C GLY A 408 -10.00 0.11 -27.78
N ALA A 409 -9.61 -0.69 -28.77
CA ALA A 409 -9.56 -0.31 -30.18
C ALA A 409 -10.95 0.13 -30.69
N ALA A 410 -12.00 -0.63 -30.36
CA ALA A 410 -13.37 -0.30 -30.70
C ALA A 410 -13.84 1.02 -30.07
N GLN A 411 -13.44 1.30 -28.82
CA GLN A 411 -13.72 2.59 -28.18
C GLN A 411 -13.03 3.75 -28.93
N ALA A 412 -11.74 3.62 -29.24
CA ALA A 412 -10.97 4.64 -29.97
C ALA A 412 -11.49 4.86 -31.40
N GLU A 413 -11.94 3.80 -32.08
CA GLU A 413 -12.57 3.88 -33.41
C GLU A 413 -13.92 4.62 -33.34
N SER A 414 -14.74 4.33 -32.32
CA SER A 414 -16.01 5.05 -32.16
C SER A 414 -15.79 6.55 -31.98
N LEU A 415 -14.80 6.93 -31.17
CA LEU A 415 -14.41 8.32 -31.01
C LEU A 415 -13.92 8.93 -32.34
N SER A 416 -13.04 8.23 -33.06
CA SER A 416 -12.51 8.64 -34.37
C SER A 416 -13.65 8.97 -35.35
N ASN A 417 -14.68 8.13 -35.38
CA ASN A 417 -15.87 8.34 -36.20
C ASN A 417 -16.70 9.56 -35.76
N GLN A 418 -16.83 9.80 -34.45
CA GLN A 418 -17.56 10.96 -33.93
C GLN A 418 -16.86 12.29 -34.26
N VAL A 419 -15.54 12.33 -34.13
CA VAL A 419 -14.74 13.54 -34.37
C VAL A 419 -14.28 13.69 -35.82
N HIS A 420 -14.61 12.71 -36.68
CA HIS A 420 -14.25 12.65 -38.09
C HIS A 420 -12.73 12.76 -38.35
N SER A 421 -11.92 12.07 -37.53
CA SER A 421 -10.45 11.97 -37.67
C SER A 421 -9.99 10.53 -37.40
N GLU A 422 -8.97 10.05 -38.12
CA GLU A 422 -8.30 8.75 -37.85
C GLU A 422 -7.27 8.83 -36.70
N ASP A 423 -6.85 10.05 -36.32
CA ASP A 423 -5.78 10.29 -35.34
C ASP A 423 -6.05 9.61 -33.97
N PRO A 424 -7.28 9.63 -33.41
CA PRO A 424 -7.55 9.01 -32.12
C PRO A 424 -7.34 7.48 -32.13
N ARG A 425 -7.73 6.79 -33.21
CA ARG A 425 -7.53 5.34 -33.36
C ARG A 425 -6.05 4.99 -33.45
N MET A 426 -5.29 5.71 -34.30
CA MET A 426 -3.86 5.50 -34.47
C MET A 426 -3.08 5.79 -33.18
N ALA A 427 -3.46 6.84 -32.45
CA ALA A 427 -2.87 7.20 -31.17
C ALA A 427 -3.05 6.10 -30.11
N PHE A 428 -4.24 5.50 -30.04
CA PHE A 428 -4.48 4.33 -29.18
C PHE A 428 -3.59 3.14 -29.57
N ASP A 429 -3.57 2.77 -30.86
CA ASP A 429 -2.81 1.60 -31.35
C ASP A 429 -1.32 1.71 -31.07
N SER A 430 -0.76 2.87 -31.38
CA SER A 430 0.65 3.15 -31.15
C SER A 430 1.00 3.07 -29.67
N ALA A 431 0.17 3.63 -28.80
CA ALA A 431 0.43 3.65 -27.37
C ALA A 431 0.28 2.27 -26.73
N TYR A 432 -0.78 1.53 -27.07
CA TYR A 432 -1.00 0.17 -26.57
C TYR A 432 0.14 -0.75 -26.97
N SER A 433 0.52 -0.75 -28.25
CA SER A 433 1.54 -1.67 -28.77
C SER A 433 2.94 -1.37 -28.22
N ALA A 434 3.30 -0.08 -28.12
CA ALA A 434 4.57 0.34 -27.54
C ALA A 434 4.68 -0.09 -26.06
N GLU A 435 3.59 0.10 -25.30
CA GLU A 435 3.60 -0.19 -23.87
C GLU A 435 3.50 -1.69 -23.56
N LEU A 436 2.79 -2.46 -24.37
CA LEU A 436 2.69 -3.90 -24.20
C LEU A 436 4.07 -4.59 -24.24
N LEU A 437 4.96 -4.11 -25.13
CA LEU A 437 6.33 -4.61 -25.21
C LEU A 437 7.14 -4.27 -23.94
N ASN A 438 6.98 -3.05 -23.42
CA ASN A 438 7.64 -2.64 -22.18
C ASN A 438 7.16 -3.49 -21.00
N LEU A 439 5.84 -3.70 -20.90
CA LEU A 439 5.23 -4.51 -19.85
C LEU A 439 5.67 -5.98 -19.88
N GLN A 440 5.82 -6.58 -21.07
CA GLN A 440 6.35 -7.93 -21.19
C GLN A 440 7.74 -8.07 -20.56
N GLN A 441 8.60 -7.07 -20.80
CA GLN A 441 9.96 -7.07 -20.27
C GLN A 441 10.00 -6.77 -18.78
N SER A 442 9.26 -5.74 -18.32
CA SER A 442 9.30 -5.28 -16.94
C SER A 442 8.59 -6.24 -15.97
N LEU A 443 7.50 -6.87 -16.40
CA LEU A 443 6.71 -7.80 -15.59
C LEU A 443 7.11 -9.27 -15.81
N ASN A 444 7.98 -9.55 -16.78
CA ASN A 444 8.37 -10.92 -17.17
C ASN A 444 7.17 -11.81 -17.50
N VAL A 445 6.22 -11.28 -18.29
CA VAL A 445 5.01 -11.97 -18.76
C VAL A 445 4.99 -12.04 -20.28
N ASN A 446 4.27 -13.01 -20.85
CA ASN A 446 4.07 -13.09 -22.30
C ASN A 446 2.66 -12.63 -22.70
N LEU A 447 2.58 -11.46 -23.33
CA LEU A 447 1.33 -10.86 -23.81
C LEU A 447 1.15 -10.98 -25.33
N GLY A 448 2.13 -11.57 -26.04
CA GLY A 448 2.16 -11.63 -27.50
C GLY A 448 2.53 -10.30 -28.18
N GLY A 449 2.79 -10.33 -29.48
CA GLY A 449 3.00 -9.10 -30.26
C GLY A 449 1.69 -8.64 -30.92
N HIS A 450 1.42 -7.34 -30.89
CA HIS A 450 0.48 -6.73 -31.84
C HIS A 450 1.31 -6.20 -33.02
N ALA A 451 1.19 -6.85 -34.18
CA ALA A 451 1.73 -6.28 -35.41
C ALA A 451 0.79 -5.14 -35.83
N SER A 452 1.35 -3.93 -35.91
CA SER A 452 0.72 -2.77 -36.53
C SER A 452 0.39 -3.02 -37.99
#